data_AF-A0A5C9BCM8-F1
#
_entry.id   AF-A0A5C9BCM8-F1
#
_cell.length_a   1.000
_cell.length_b   1.000
_cell.length_c   1.000
_cell.angle_alpha   90.00
_cell.angle_beta   90.00
_cell.angle_gamma   90.00
#
_symmetry.space_group_name_H-M   'P 1'
#
loop_
_entity.id
_entity.type
_entity.pdbx_description
1 polymer ?
#
loop_
_entity_poly.entity_id
_entity_poly.type
_entity_poly.pdbx_seq_one_letter_code
_entity_poly.pdbx_strand_id
1 'polypeptide(L)' 'MDTAADHIFHSQSASQALLKAMRALAESSGRVLNELEGITLGSAFDLAVETHGDELPEFWVIWNEWNLSLQEPPAEMGDL' A
#
# COMPACT_ATOMS: atom_id res chain seq x y z
N MET A 1 9.61 11.74 -9.40
CA MET A 1 9.53 10.27 -9.29
C MET A 1 8.18 10.01 -8.67
N ASP A 2 7.26 9.43 -9.45
CA ASP A 2 5.90 9.08 -9.00
C ASP A 2 6.02 7.72 -8.33
N THR A 3 6.19 7.71 -7.01
CA THR A 3 6.39 6.46 -6.25
C THR A 3 5.03 5.80 -6.05
N ALA A 4 4.95 4.46 -6.04
CA ALA A 4 3.68 3.77 -5.79
C ALA A 4 3.03 4.19 -4.46
N ALA A 5 3.84 4.62 -3.49
CA ALA A 5 3.41 5.21 -2.23
C ALA A 5 2.68 6.57 -2.34
N ASP A 6 2.88 7.36 -3.41
CA ASP A 6 2.18 8.64 -3.66
C ASP A 6 0.81 8.43 -4.29
N HIS A 7 0.51 7.21 -4.76
CA HIS A 7 -0.75 6.90 -5.40
C HIS A 7 -1.92 7.11 -4.43
N ILE A 8 -2.85 7.98 -4.81
CA ILE A 8 -4.04 8.26 -3.98
C ILE A 8 -5.02 7.10 -4.10
N PHE A 9 -5.46 6.57 -2.95
CA PHE A 9 -6.49 5.56 -2.91
C PHE A 9 -7.85 6.16 -3.29
N HIS A 10 -8.36 5.76 -4.46
CA HIS A 10 -9.72 6.04 -4.90
C HIS A 10 -10.52 4.74 -4.95
N SER A 11 -11.56 4.64 -4.14
CA SER A 11 -12.40 3.44 -4.04
C SER A 11 -13.01 3.01 -5.39
N GLN A 12 -13.28 3.98 -6.27
CA GLN A 12 -13.87 3.76 -7.60
C GLN A 12 -12.86 3.23 -8.64
N SER A 13 -11.58 3.56 -8.48
CA SER A 13 -10.51 3.19 -9.44
C SER A 13 -9.58 2.10 -8.88
N ALA A 14 -9.75 1.75 -7.61
CA ALA A 14 -8.96 0.74 -6.94
C ALA A 14 -9.33 -0.67 -7.40
N SER A 15 -8.31 -1.50 -7.59
CA SER A 15 -8.47 -2.93 -7.81
C SER A 15 -9.19 -3.59 -6.64
N GLN A 16 -9.94 -4.68 -6.91
CA GLN A 16 -10.68 -5.41 -5.86
C GLN A 16 -9.77 -5.89 -4.70
N ALA A 17 -8.52 -6.23 -4.98
CA ALA A 17 -7.53 -6.60 -3.96
C ALA A 17 -7.22 -5.43 -3.02
N LEU A 18 -6.95 -4.25 -3.57
CA LEU A 18 -6.68 -3.03 -2.81
C LEU A 18 -7.90 -2.58 -2.00
N LEU A 19 -9.09 -2.62 -2.59
CA LEU A 19 -10.35 -2.36 -1.89
C LEU A 19 -10.55 -3.29 -0.70
N LYS A 20 -10.26 -4.58 -0.87
CA LYS A 20 -10.38 -5.58 0.21
C LYS A 20 -9.37 -5.31 1.33
N ALA A 21 -8.12 -4.99 0.99
CA ALA A 21 -7.09 -4.66 1.96
C ALA A 21 -7.40 -3.38 2.73
N MET A 22 -7.83 -2.32 2.04
CA MET A 22 -8.24 -1.05 2.65
C MET A 22 -9.48 -1.21 3.54
N ARG A 23 -10.42 -2.07 3.14
CA ARG A 23 -11.60 -2.38 3.96
C ARG A 23 -11.21 -3.14 5.23
N ALA A 24 -10.38 -4.17 5.11
CA ALA A 24 -9.88 -4.92 6.26
C ALA A 24 -9.06 -4.04 7.22
N LEU A 25 -8.27 -3.12 6.66
CA LEU A 25 -7.53 -2.11 7.42
C LEU A 25 -8.49 -1.18 8.16
N ALA A 26 -9.48 -0.61 7.47
CA ALA A 26 -10.50 0.25 8.08
C ALA A 26 -11.22 -0.48 9.23
N GLU A 27 -11.65 -1.73 9.00
CA GLU A 27 -12.29 -2.57 10.02
C GLU A 27 -11.38 -2.81 11.23
N SER A 28 -10.08 -3.06 11.02
CA SER A 28 -9.11 -3.30 12.10
C SER A 28 -8.74 -2.04 12.87
N SER A 29 -8.66 -0.89 12.19
CA SER A 29 -8.38 0.42 12.81
C SER A 29 -9.64 1.09 13.40
N GLY A 30 -10.82 0.47 13.27
CA GLY A 30 -12.09 1.03 13.74
C GLY A 30 -12.59 2.23 12.94
N ARG A 31 -12.13 2.39 11.70
CA ARG A 31 -12.49 3.46 10.77
C ARG A 31 -13.40 2.94 9.66
N VAL A 32 -13.99 3.83 8.88
CA VAL A 32 -14.71 3.44 7.65
C VAL A 32 -13.84 3.64 6.42
N LEU A 33 -14.04 2.82 5.38
CA LEU A 33 -13.30 2.92 4.12
C LEU A 33 -13.35 4.34 3.52
N ASN A 34 -14.45 5.06 3.71
CA ASN A 34 -14.63 6.43 3.24
C ASN A 34 -13.64 7.42 3.92
N GLU A 35 -13.25 7.17 5.17
CA GLU A 35 -12.23 7.99 5.85
C GLU A 35 -10.83 7.76 5.31
N LEU A 36 -10.61 6.62 4.64
CA LEU A 36 -9.37 6.32 3.95
C LEU A 36 -9.40 6.77 2.48
N GLU A 37 -10.54 7.28 1.99
CA GLU A 37 -10.63 7.79 0.62
C GLU A 37 -9.82 9.09 0.48
N GLY A 38 -8.98 9.16 -0.55
CA GLY A 38 -8.15 10.35 -0.79
C GLY A 38 -6.82 10.37 -0.03
N ILE A 39 -6.50 9.35 0.79
CA ILE A 39 -5.15 9.19 1.36
C ILE A 39 -4.25 8.46 0.37
N THR A 40 -2.93 8.65 0.51
CA THR A 40 -1.96 7.93 -0.31
C THR A 40 -1.77 6.49 0.16
N LEU A 41 -1.37 5.59 -0.73
CA LEU A 41 -1.07 4.20 -0.38
C LEU A 41 0.06 4.10 0.65
N GLY A 42 1.01 5.04 0.65
CA GLY A 42 2.03 5.15 1.70
C GLY A 42 1.43 5.40 3.08
N SER A 43 0.49 6.34 3.21
CA SER A 43 -0.20 6.60 4.48
C SER A 43 -1.09 5.44 4.90
N ALA A 44 -1.73 4.76 3.95
CA ALA A 44 -2.51 3.56 4.23
C ALA A 44 -1.63 2.39 4.71
N PHE A 45 -0.44 2.22 4.13
CA PHE A 45 0.53 1.23 4.57
C PHE A 45 1.06 1.55 5.98
N ASP A 46 1.40 2.80 6.25
CA ASP A 46 1.83 3.24 7.59
C ASP A 46 0.77 2.92 8.64
N LEU A 47 -0.51 3.23 8.35
CA LEU A 47 -1.64 2.86 9.22
C LEU A 47 -1.76 1.34 9.41
N ALA A 48 -1.48 0.54 8.36
CA ALA A 48 -1.49 -0.91 8.46
C ALA A 48 -0.38 -1.44 9.36
N VAL A 49 0.83 -0.86 9.27
CA VAL A 49 1.95 -1.15 10.18
C VAL A 49 1.59 -0.77 11.62
N GLU A 50 1.01 0.41 11.83
CA GLU A 50 0.61 0.85 13.17
C GLU A 50 -0.51 -0.02 13.78
N THR A 51 -1.46 -0.45 12.95
CA THR A 51 -2.64 -1.21 13.41
C THR A 51 -2.31 -2.69 13.67
N HIS A 52 -1.53 -3.31 12.78
CA HIS A 52 -1.26 -4.75 12.82
C HIS A 52 0.13 -5.11 13.38
N GLY A 53 1.07 -4.16 13.40
CA GLY A 53 2.43 -4.39 13.84
C GLY A 53 3.12 -5.46 12.97
N ASP A 54 3.41 -6.61 13.58
CA ASP A 54 4.10 -7.74 12.94
C ASP A 54 3.16 -8.60 12.06
N GLU A 55 1.85 -8.56 12.31
CA GLU A 55 0.84 -9.37 11.60
C GLU A 55 0.20 -8.61 10.43
N LEU A 56 1.05 -8.00 9.59
CA LEU A 56 0.59 -7.22 8.44
C LEU A 56 -0.09 -8.12 7.39
N PRO A 57 -1.24 -7.71 6.82
CA PRO A 57 -1.89 -8.48 5.78
C PRO A 57 -0.97 -8.73 4.58
N GLU A 58 -1.03 -9.93 4.01
CA GLU A 58 -0.19 -10.37 2.87
C GLU A 58 -0.18 -9.36 1.71
N PHE A 59 -1.34 -8.74 1.42
CA PHE A 59 -1.44 -7.70 0.40
C PHE A 59 -0.43 -6.56 0.60
N TRP A 60 -0.30 -6.07 1.82
CA TRP A 60 0.58 -4.95 2.14
C TRP A 60 2.04 -5.36 2.17
N VAL A 61 2.34 -6.61 2.55
CA VAL A 61 3.69 -7.18 2.45
C VAL A 61 4.13 -7.21 0.98
N ILE A 62 3.31 -7.79 0.10
CA ILE A 62 3.58 -7.87 -1.35
C ILE A 62 3.65 -6.47 -1.96
N TRP A 63 2.72 -5.58 -1.61
CA TRP A 63 2.72 -4.21 -2.11
C TRP A 63 3.99 -3.47 -1.70
N ASN A 64 4.45 -3.64 -0.45
CA ASN A 64 5.67 -3.03 0.03
C ASN A 64 6.91 -3.60 -0.67
N GLU A 65 6.97 -4.92 -0.90
CA GLU A 65 8.01 -5.54 -1.72
C GLU A 65 8.06 -4.90 -3.12
N TRP A 66 6.92 -4.75 -3.79
CA TRP A 66 6.85 -4.11 -5.11
C TRP A 66 7.25 -2.64 -5.05
N ASN A 67 6.82 -1.90 -4.02
CA ASN A 67 7.17 -0.49 -3.82
C ASN A 67 8.67 -0.30 -3.53
N LEU A 68 9.33 -1.24 -2.85
CA LEU A 68 10.78 -1.23 -2.62
C LEU A 68 11.55 -1.60 -3.90
N SER A 69 11.12 -2.63 -4.62
CA SER A 69 11.75 -3.01 -5.90
C SER A 69 11.63 -1.93 -6.98
N LEU A 70 10.63 -1.06 -6.92
CA LEU A 70 10.51 0.11 -7.80
C LEU A 70 11.45 1.28 -7.42
N GLN A 71 11.93 1.30 -6.18
CA GLN A 71 12.90 2.28 -5.68
C GLN A 71 14.35 1.86 -5.90
N GLU A 72 14.59 0.56 -6.08
CA GLU A 72 15.88 0.08 -6.55
C GLU A 72 16.03 0.46 -8.04
N PRO A 73 17.03 1.30 -8.41
CA PRO A 73 17.38 1.40 -9.81
C PRO A 73 17.71 -0.03 -10.28
N PRO A 74 17.33 -0.44 -11.51
CA PRO A 74 17.79 -1.73 -12.02
C PRO A 74 19.29 -1.74 -11.83
N ALA A 75 19.79 -2.67 -10.99
CA ALA A 75 21.21 -2.86 -10.81
C ALA A 75 21.79 -2.87 -12.23
N GLU A 76 22.64 -1.89 -12.52
CA GLU A 76 23.30 -1.75 -13.81
C GLU A 76 23.80 -3.16 -14.15
N MET A 77 23.14 -3.82 -15.11
CA MET A 77 23.69 -5.02 -15.73
C MET A 77 24.92 -4.50 -16.45
N GLY A 78 26.03 -4.47 -15.71
CA GLY A 78 27.34 -4.17 -16.22
C GLY A 78 27.58 -5.10 -17.40
N ASP A 79 27.72 -4.46 -18.56
CA ASP A 79 28.67 -4.79 -19.61
C ASP A 79 29.08 -6.27 -19.67
N LEU A 80 28.46 -7.01 -20.60
CA LEU A 80 29.02 -8.25 -21.14
C LEU A 80 29.30 -8.06 -22.63
#